data_AF-A0A0F9AF46-F1
#
_entry.id   AF-A0A0F9AF46-F1
#
_cell.length_a   1.000
_cell.length_b   1.000
_cell.length_c   1.000
_cell.angle_alpha   90.00
_cell.angle_beta   90.00
_cell.angle_gamma   90.00
#
_symmetry.space_group_name_H-M   'P 1'
#
loop_
_entity.id
_entity.type
_entity.pdbx_description
1 polymer ?
#
loop_
_entity_poly.entity_id
_entity_poly.type
_entity_poly.pdbx_seq_one_letter_code
_entity_poly.pdbx_strand_id
1 'polypeptide(L)'
;LVPKLDGESFLPLLYNKKQKDRDYAYSSFYQIFARVRYTMRCIQNEEFGYIYNFWSDQQLEIRGDATGGLTWRAMIKAAETDPEIAKRVELFKYRVPEEFYHFKEDPDGLINLAGDPAYAHELKKFRKKMLKMMKRYNDPAYEAYRDRDQTGVIGGFMEKQREKAKNTKPVERF
;
A
#
# COMPACT_ATOMS: atom_id res chain seq x y z
N LEU A 1 10.27 -23.11 -18.13
CA LEU A 1 9.67 -21.88 -17.58
C LEU A 1 8.17 -22.09 -17.50
N VAL A 2 7.55 -21.81 -16.36
CA VAL A 2 6.09 -21.87 -16.23
C VAL A 2 5.51 -20.70 -17.01
N PRO A 3 4.65 -20.93 -18.03
CA PRO A 3 4.07 -19.84 -18.80
C PRO A 3 3.11 -19.01 -17.93
N LYS A 4 2.98 -17.71 -18.22
CA LYS A 4 2.03 -16.77 -17.59
C LYS A 4 2.27 -16.47 -16.09
N LEU A 5 3.53 -16.48 -15.64
CA LEU A 5 3.89 -15.89 -14.35
C LEU A 5 4.20 -14.40 -14.49
N ASP A 6 3.84 -13.63 -13.46
CA ASP A 6 4.10 -12.19 -13.39
C ASP A 6 5.55 -11.83 -13.05
N GLY A 7 6.30 -12.79 -12.49
CA GLY A 7 7.68 -12.63 -12.05
C GLY A 7 8.70 -13.38 -12.93
N GLU A 8 9.97 -13.10 -12.69
CA GLU A 8 11.09 -13.69 -13.41
C GLU A 8 12.04 -14.43 -12.46
N SER A 9 12.65 -15.52 -12.94
CA SER A 9 13.67 -16.26 -12.19
C SER A 9 14.85 -15.34 -11.83
N PHE A 10 15.32 -15.44 -10.58
CA PHE A 10 16.52 -14.74 -10.09
C PHE A 10 17.79 -15.59 -10.20
N LEU A 11 17.70 -16.80 -10.76
CA LEU A 11 18.83 -17.71 -10.95
C LEU A 11 20.06 -17.05 -11.62
N PRO A 12 19.92 -16.17 -12.64
CA PRO A 12 21.09 -15.49 -13.21
C PRO A 12 21.90 -14.69 -12.18
N LEU A 13 21.23 -14.07 -11.20
CA LEU A 13 21.89 -13.30 -10.14
C LEU A 13 22.75 -14.19 -9.24
N LEU A 14 22.32 -15.44 -9.00
CA LEU A 14 23.08 -16.42 -8.22
C LEU A 14 24.39 -16.85 -8.90
N TYR A 15 24.50 -16.66 -10.22
CA TYR A 15 25.71 -16.89 -11.00
C TYR A 15 26.46 -15.59 -11.31
N ASN A 16 26.26 -14.52 -10.52
CA ASN A 16 26.85 -13.20 -10.73
C ASN A 16 26.58 -12.60 -12.13
N LYS A 17 25.49 -13.00 -12.79
CA LYS A 17 25.05 -12.41 -14.06
C LYS A 17 24.13 -11.22 -13.78
N LYS A 18 24.12 -10.25 -14.68
CA LYS A 18 23.19 -9.11 -14.61
C LYS A 18 21.79 -9.55 -15.05
N GLN A 19 20.76 -8.98 -14.43
CA GLN A 19 19.36 -9.12 -14.84
C GLN A 19 18.72 -7.72 -14.87
N LYS A 20 17.99 -7.41 -15.96
CA LYS A 20 17.25 -6.15 -16.11
C LYS A 20 15.89 -6.24 -15.40
N ASP A 21 15.17 -5.12 -15.34
CA ASP A 21 13.79 -5.06 -14.85
C ASP A 21 13.60 -5.50 -13.38
N ARG A 22 14.66 -5.36 -12.57
CA ARG A 22 14.68 -5.64 -11.12
C ARG A 22 14.61 -4.38 -10.26
N ASP A 23 14.53 -3.20 -10.89
CA ASP A 23 14.64 -1.91 -10.19
C ASP A 23 13.43 -1.60 -9.29
N TYR A 24 12.29 -2.27 -9.49
CA TYR A 24 11.08 -2.02 -8.72
C TYR A 24 10.39 -3.31 -8.28
N ALA A 25 9.96 -3.33 -7.02
CA ALA A 25 8.97 -4.28 -6.51
C ALA A 25 7.58 -3.64 -6.53
N TYR A 26 6.57 -4.41 -6.93
CA TYR A 26 5.16 -4.02 -6.90
C TYR A 26 4.40 -4.99 -5.99
N SER A 27 3.62 -4.46 -5.05
CA SER A 27 2.82 -5.26 -4.14
C SER A 27 1.40 -4.72 -4.01
N SER A 28 0.49 -5.62 -3.68
CA SER A 28 -0.92 -5.32 -3.49
C SER A 28 -1.42 -5.91 -2.18
N PHE A 29 -2.17 -5.11 -1.43
CA PHE A 29 -2.96 -5.59 -0.30
C PHE A 29 -4.44 -5.35 -0.59
N TYR A 30 -5.29 -6.28 -0.14
CA TYR A 30 -6.68 -6.30 -0.58
C TYR A 30 -7.67 -6.58 0.55
N GLN A 31 -7.73 -7.81 1.07
CA GLN A 31 -8.76 -8.24 2.01
C GLN A 31 -8.16 -8.94 3.22
N ILE A 32 -8.65 -8.61 4.41
CA ILE A 32 -8.33 -9.35 5.63
C ILE A 32 -9.32 -10.51 5.86
N PHE A 33 -9.00 -11.40 6.79
CA PHE A 33 -9.85 -12.55 7.13
C PHE A 33 -11.29 -12.16 7.48
N ALA A 34 -11.49 -11.03 8.18
CA ALA A 34 -12.81 -10.50 8.53
C ALA A 34 -13.64 -9.95 7.34
N ARG A 35 -13.21 -10.21 6.10
CA ARG A 35 -13.85 -9.75 4.85
C ARG A 35 -13.99 -8.24 4.74
N VAL A 36 -13.05 -7.51 5.32
CA VAL A 36 -12.91 -6.07 5.08
C VAL A 36 -11.81 -5.86 4.06
N ARG A 37 -12.08 -5.01 3.06
CA ARG A 37 -11.11 -4.69 2.01
C ARG A 37 -10.44 -3.35 2.26
N TYR A 38 -9.20 -3.37 2.73
CA TYR A 38 -8.34 -2.20 2.83
C TYR A 38 -7.45 -2.14 1.58
N THR A 39 -8.02 -1.80 0.43
CA THR A 39 -7.30 -1.89 -0.85
C THR A 39 -6.10 -0.94 -0.86
N MET A 40 -4.89 -1.47 -1.03
CA MET A 40 -3.64 -0.70 -1.10
C MET A 40 -2.75 -1.22 -2.23
N ARG A 41 -1.91 -0.35 -2.77
CA ARG A 41 -0.81 -0.73 -3.67
C ARG A 41 0.48 -0.07 -3.23
N CYS A 42 1.58 -0.77 -3.39
CA CYS A 42 2.90 -0.23 -3.16
C CYS A 42 3.81 -0.46 -4.37
N ILE A 43 4.64 0.53 -4.66
CA ILE A 43 5.79 0.35 -5.53
C ILE A 43 7.03 0.90 -4.85
N GLN A 44 8.11 0.12 -4.88
CA GLN A 44 9.34 0.42 -4.17
C GLN A 44 10.54 0.14 -5.06
N ASN A 45 11.53 1.02 -5.08
CA ASN A 45 12.87 0.74 -5.62
C ASN A 45 13.89 0.68 -4.48
N GLU A 46 15.17 0.72 -4.82
CA GLU A 46 16.27 0.72 -3.84
C GLU A 46 16.19 1.87 -2.82
N GLU A 47 15.66 3.03 -3.20
CA GLU A 47 15.76 4.26 -2.40
C GLU A 47 14.43 4.76 -1.84
N PHE A 48 13.33 4.53 -2.55
CA PHE A 48 12.02 5.10 -2.27
C PHE A 48 10.91 4.06 -2.31
N GLY A 49 9.89 4.28 -1.48
CA GLY A 49 8.62 3.56 -1.50
C GLY A 49 7.44 4.51 -1.68
N TYR A 50 6.48 4.11 -2.50
CA TYR A 50 5.23 4.83 -2.69
C TYR A 50 4.05 3.89 -2.44
N ILE A 51 3.17 4.28 -1.53
CA ILE A 51 1.95 3.55 -1.17
C ILE A 51 0.75 4.42 -1.52
N TYR A 52 -0.23 3.80 -2.19
CA TYR A 52 -1.55 4.38 -2.38
C TYR A 52 -2.61 3.60 -1.62
N ASN A 53 -3.27 4.27 -0.68
CA ASN A 53 -4.30 3.72 0.20
C ASN A 53 -5.69 4.10 -0.31
N PHE A 54 -6.27 3.32 -1.22
CA PHE A 54 -7.60 3.59 -1.77
C PHE A 54 -8.69 3.66 -0.69
N TRP A 55 -8.50 2.92 0.40
CA TRP A 55 -9.46 2.80 1.48
C TRP A 55 -9.43 3.96 2.47
N SER A 56 -8.32 4.71 2.51
CA SER A 56 -8.12 5.77 3.51
C SER A 56 -8.88 7.01 3.07
N ASP A 57 -9.97 7.30 3.78
CA ASP A 57 -10.69 8.58 3.77
C ASP A 57 -10.33 9.42 5.01
N GLN A 58 -9.30 9.00 5.76
CA GLN A 58 -8.89 9.54 7.06
C GLN A 58 -9.97 9.48 8.16
N GLN A 59 -11.03 8.68 7.97
CA GLN A 59 -12.11 8.50 8.94
C GLN A 59 -12.31 7.01 9.30
N LEU A 60 -12.22 6.13 8.31
CA LEU A 60 -12.26 4.69 8.49
C LEU A 60 -11.01 4.24 9.24
N GLU A 61 -11.21 3.48 10.33
CA GLU A 61 -10.11 2.86 11.08
C GLU A 61 -9.80 1.48 10.51
N ILE A 62 -8.51 1.20 10.24
CA ILE A 62 -8.06 -0.16 9.97
C ILE A 62 -8.15 -1.01 11.23
N ARG A 63 -8.77 -2.18 11.07
CA ARG A 63 -8.87 -3.20 12.11
C ARG A 63 -8.26 -4.49 11.61
N GLY A 64 -7.76 -5.30 12.53
CA GLY A 64 -7.25 -6.63 12.24
C GLY A 64 -6.42 -7.19 13.38
N ASP A 65 -5.72 -8.28 13.11
CA ASP A 65 -4.96 -9.03 14.12
C ASP A 65 -3.91 -8.15 14.82
N ALA A 66 -3.27 -7.25 14.06
CA ALA A 66 -2.28 -6.31 14.60
C ALA A 66 -2.82 -5.39 15.70
N THR A 67 -4.12 -5.06 15.67
CA THR A 67 -4.79 -4.23 16.69
C THR A 67 -5.35 -5.02 17.87
N GLY A 68 -5.33 -6.36 17.82
CA GLY A 68 -5.88 -7.21 18.88
C GLY A 68 -4.93 -7.51 20.04
N GLY A 69 -3.64 -7.22 19.89
CA GLY A 69 -2.58 -7.64 20.81
C GLY A 69 -2.32 -6.73 22.01
N LEU A 70 -1.50 -7.23 22.95
CA LEU A 70 -0.99 -6.47 24.10
C LEU A 70 -0.16 -5.24 23.67
N THR A 71 0.65 -5.38 22.62
CA THR A 71 1.50 -4.30 22.10
C THR A 71 0.67 -3.11 21.63
N TRP A 72 -0.42 -3.34 20.89
CA TRP A 72 -1.28 -2.25 20.44
C TRP A 72 -1.90 -1.49 21.61
N ARG A 73 -2.41 -2.21 22.62
CA ARG A 73 -2.94 -1.59 23.84
C ARG A 73 -1.89 -0.75 24.58
N ALA A 74 -0.65 -1.23 24.65
CA ALA A 74 0.45 -0.47 25.24
C ALA A 74 0.76 0.81 24.43
N MET A 75 0.75 0.74 23.10
CA MET A 75 0.94 1.91 22.24
C MET A 75 -0.18 2.94 22.40
N ILE A 76 -1.44 2.51 22.46
CA ILE A 76 -2.58 3.40 22.73
C ILE A 76 -2.41 4.12 24.07
N LYS A 77 -2.02 3.40 25.12
CA LYS A 77 -1.78 3.99 26.44
C LYS A 77 -0.61 4.98 26.40
N ALA A 78 0.49 4.63 25.74
CA ALA A 78 1.66 5.51 25.63
C ALA A 78 1.35 6.79 24.83
N ALA A 79 0.49 6.70 23.80
CA ALA A 79 0.02 7.85 23.03
C ALA A 79 -0.74 8.91 23.85
N GLU A 80 -1.23 8.58 25.05
CA GLU A 80 -1.88 9.56 25.93
C GLU A 80 -0.89 10.61 26.45
N THR A 81 0.41 10.28 26.53
CA THR A 81 1.45 11.16 27.08
C THR A 81 2.63 11.38 26.14
N ASP A 82 2.77 10.59 25.08
CA ASP A 82 3.83 10.71 24.08
C ASP A 82 3.25 11.14 22.71
N PRO A 83 3.50 12.38 22.27
CA PRO A 83 2.95 12.89 21.01
C PRO A 83 3.52 12.20 19.76
N GLU A 84 4.73 11.66 19.82
CA GLU A 84 5.31 10.94 18.67
C GLU A 84 4.65 9.56 18.53
N ILE A 85 4.40 8.86 19.64
CA ILE A 85 3.62 7.62 19.61
C ILE A 85 2.18 7.89 19.18
N ALA A 86 1.58 9.00 19.62
CA ALA A 86 0.23 9.40 19.21
C ALA A 86 0.11 9.55 17.69
N LYS A 87 1.07 10.24 17.05
CA LYS A 87 1.13 10.36 15.58
C LYS A 87 1.23 9.00 14.90
N ARG A 88 2.02 8.06 15.44
CA ARG A 88 2.15 6.70 14.87
C ARG A 88 0.88 5.88 15.03
N VAL A 89 0.19 6.00 16.16
CA VAL A 89 -1.11 5.36 16.40
C VAL A 89 -2.15 5.90 15.42
N GLU A 90 -2.22 7.22 15.24
CA GLU A 90 -3.16 7.87 14.33
C GLU A 90 -2.91 7.47 12.88
N LEU A 91 -1.66 7.54 12.43
CA LEU A 91 -1.25 7.10 11.10
C LEU A 91 -1.57 5.62 10.88
N PHE A 92 -1.34 4.76 11.87
CA PHE A 92 -1.69 3.35 11.75
C PHE A 92 -3.19 3.16 11.57
N LYS A 93 -4.02 3.83 12.37
CA LYS A 93 -5.48 3.70 12.36
C LYS A 93 -6.10 4.17 11.04
N TYR A 94 -5.76 5.38 10.61
CA TYR A 94 -6.51 6.04 9.54
C TYR A 94 -5.74 6.05 8.21
N ARG A 95 -4.40 5.95 8.28
CA ARG A 95 -3.49 6.23 7.18
C ARG A 95 -3.81 7.56 6.47
N VAL A 96 -3.14 7.80 5.37
CA VAL A 96 -3.45 8.87 4.42
C VAL A 96 -3.54 8.29 3.01
N PRO A 97 -4.21 8.94 2.05
CA PRO A 97 -4.34 8.40 0.69
C PRO A 97 -3.01 8.12 -0.02
N GLU A 98 -2.00 8.97 0.21
CA GLU A 98 -0.67 8.84 -0.39
C GLU A 98 0.43 8.87 0.67
N GLU A 99 1.30 7.86 0.62
CA GLU A 99 2.52 7.80 1.42
C GLU A 99 3.73 7.66 0.50
N PHE A 100 4.76 8.48 0.72
CA PHE A 100 6.01 8.45 -0.04
C PHE A 100 7.20 8.56 0.92
N TYR A 101 8.09 7.57 0.91
CA TYR A 101 9.19 7.46 1.87
C TYR A 101 10.52 7.32 1.15
N HIS A 102 11.57 7.92 1.71
CA HIS A 102 12.94 7.72 1.26
C HIS A 102 13.66 6.72 2.18
N PHE A 103 13.48 5.42 1.92
CA PHE A 103 13.99 4.35 2.79
C PHE A 103 15.52 4.28 2.96
N LYS A 104 16.28 4.94 2.08
CA LYS A 104 17.73 5.04 2.24
C LYS A 104 18.15 6.05 3.31
N GLU A 105 17.40 7.14 3.46
CA GLU A 105 17.65 8.18 4.47
C GLU A 105 16.80 7.95 5.75
N ASP A 106 15.60 7.40 5.58
CA ASP A 106 14.63 7.09 6.63
C ASP A 106 14.18 5.61 6.51
N PRO A 107 15.03 4.65 6.95
CA PRO A 107 14.78 3.22 6.80
C PRO A 107 13.52 2.73 7.53
N ASP A 108 13.03 3.46 8.52
CA ASP A 108 11.84 3.13 9.29
C ASP A 108 10.54 3.74 8.70
N GLY A 109 10.65 4.58 7.67
CA GLY A 109 9.49 5.23 7.03
C GLY A 109 8.69 6.08 8.02
N LEU A 110 9.39 6.92 8.78
CA LEU A 110 8.79 7.82 9.77
C LEU A 110 8.29 9.12 9.12
N ILE A 111 8.92 9.58 8.04
CA ILE A 111 8.65 10.86 7.39
C ILE A 111 7.97 10.65 6.03
N ASN A 112 6.67 10.94 5.97
CA ASN A 112 5.93 10.90 4.71
C ASN A 112 6.20 12.17 3.88
N LEU A 113 6.87 12.00 2.74
CA LEU A 113 7.29 13.04 1.80
C LEU A 113 6.25 13.35 0.72
N ALA A 114 5.05 12.75 0.77
CA ALA A 114 4.04 12.90 -0.28
C ALA A 114 3.56 14.37 -0.47
N GLY A 115 3.63 15.16 0.60
CA GLY A 115 3.30 16.60 0.59
C GLY A 115 4.51 17.53 0.42
N ASP A 116 5.73 16.99 0.35
CA ASP A 116 6.94 17.82 0.28
C ASP A 116 7.23 18.27 -1.17
N PRO A 117 7.25 19.59 -1.45
CA PRO A 117 7.56 20.12 -2.78
C PRO A 117 8.92 19.69 -3.32
N ALA A 118 9.92 19.45 -2.45
CA ALA A 118 11.26 19.01 -2.87
C ALA A 118 11.23 17.63 -3.54
N TYR A 119 10.28 16.76 -3.13
CA TYR A 119 10.14 15.40 -3.66
C TYR A 119 9.03 15.28 -4.72
N ALA A 120 8.35 16.37 -5.09
CA ALA A 120 7.23 16.35 -6.03
C ALA A 120 7.57 15.73 -7.39
N HIS A 121 8.79 15.97 -7.89
CA HIS A 121 9.26 15.37 -9.14
C HIS A 121 9.43 13.85 -9.04
N GLU A 122 10.03 13.35 -7.95
CA GLU A 122 10.25 11.93 -7.74
C GLU A 122 8.92 11.21 -7.49
N LEU A 123 8.06 11.77 -6.64
CA LEU A 123 6.71 11.29 -6.42
C LEU A 123 5.91 11.16 -7.73
N LYS A 124 6.05 12.13 -8.65
CA LYS A 124 5.41 12.05 -9.98
C LYS A 124 5.92 10.86 -10.81
N LYS A 125 7.20 10.49 -10.70
CA LYS A 125 7.73 9.28 -11.36
C LYS A 125 7.11 8.02 -10.76
N PHE A 126 7.01 7.93 -9.44
CA PHE A 126 6.41 6.80 -8.74
C PHE A 126 4.92 6.64 -9.05
N ARG A 127 4.15 7.73 -9.08
CA ARG A 127 2.75 7.74 -9.53
C ARG A 127 2.59 7.20 -10.95
N LYS A 128 3.44 7.64 -11.88
CA LYS A 128 3.45 7.13 -13.27
C LYS A 128 3.82 5.65 -13.34
N LYS A 129 4.81 5.22 -12.56
CA LYS A 129 5.26 3.83 -12.52
C LYS A 129 4.18 2.92 -11.93
N MET A 130 3.50 3.33 -10.86
CA MET A 130 2.33 2.66 -10.28
C MET A 130 1.26 2.42 -11.36
N LEU A 131 0.87 3.46 -12.10
CA LEU A 131 -0.11 3.36 -13.18
C LEU A 131 0.34 2.39 -14.30
N LYS A 132 1.64 2.38 -14.65
CA LYS A 132 2.21 1.43 -15.63
C LYS A 132 2.17 -0.01 -15.13
N MET A 133 2.48 -0.26 -13.85
CA MET A 133 2.43 -1.59 -13.25
C MET A 133 1.00 -2.10 -13.14
N MET A 134 0.06 -1.26 -12.69
CA MET A 134 -1.36 -1.59 -12.68
C MET A 134 -1.87 -1.98 -14.07
N LYS A 135 -1.48 -1.24 -15.11
CA LYS A 135 -1.85 -1.58 -16.49
C LYS A 135 -1.22 -2.90 -16.94
N ARG A 136 0.06 -3.14 -16.63
CA ARG A 136 0.78 -4.38 -17.00
C ARG A 136 0.11 -5.63 -16.43
N TYR A 137 -0.36 -5.55 -15.19
CA TYR A 137 -0.94 -6.69 -14.47
C TYR A 137 -2.48 -6.71 -14.49
N ASN A 138 -3.11 -5.92 -15.36
CA ASN A 138 -4.58 -5.80 -15.44
C ASN A 138 -5.23 -5.56 -14.07
N ASP A 139 -4.63 -4.67 -13.28
CA ASP A 139 -5.05 -4.44 -11.92
C ASP A 139 -6.48 -3.85 -11.88
N PRO A 140 -7.42 -4.44 -11.12
CA PRO A 140 -8.80 -3.95 -11.05
C PRO A 140 -8.92 -2.55 -10.44
N ALA A 141 -7.88 -2.01 -9.81
CA ALA A 141 -7.83 -0.65 -9.30
C ALA A 141 -7.29 0.37 -10.31
N TYR A 142 -6.90 -0.05 -11.53
CA TYR A 142 -6.25 0.81 -12.53
C TYR A 142 -7.05 2.08 -12.84
N GLU A 143 -8.33 1.96 -13.18
CA GLU A 143 -9.16 3.12 -13.54
C GLU A 143 -9.36 4.05 -12.36
N ALA A 144 -9.62 3.49 -11.18
CA ALA A 144 -9.76 4.25 -9.94
C ALA A 144 -8.49 5.05 -9.61
N TYR A 145 -7.31 4.45 -9.82
CA TYR A 145 -6.03 5.12 -9.58
C TYR A 145 -5.72 6.18 -10.64
N ARG A 146 -6.03 5.91 -11.92
CA ARG A 146 -5.85 6.85 -13.03
C ARG A 146 -6.64 8.14 -12.78
N ASP A 147 -7.88 7.99 -12.36
CA ASP A 147 -8.85 9.08 -12.22
C ASP A 147 -9.02 9.51 -10.75
N ARG A 148 -8.07 9.17 -9.89
CA ARG A 148 -8.15 9.37 -8.42
C ARG A 148 -8.38 10.80 -7.96
N ASP A 149 -7.99 11.78 -8.79
CA ASP A 149 -8.14 13.21 -8.50
C ASP A 149 -9.57 13.70 -8.81
N GLN A 150 -10.41 12.89 -9.46
CA GLN A 150 -11.81 13.21 -9.75
C GLN A 150 -12.70 12.86 -8.54
N THR A 151 -13.58 13.80 -8.19
CA THR A 151 -14.52 13.64 -7.07
C THR A 151 -15.35 12.36 -7.21
N GLY A 152 -15.41 11.57 -6.13
CA GLY A 152 -16.25 10.38 -6.05
C GLY A 152 -15.67 9.11 -6.68
N VAL A 153 -14.60 9.18 -7.48
CA VAL A 153 -14.01 8.00 -8.13
C VAL A 153 -13.51 6.98 -7.11
N ILE A 154 -12.69 7.41 -6.15
CA ILE A 154 -12.14 6.52 -5.11
C ILE A 154 -13.24 5.98 -4.20
N GLY A 155 -14.18 6.83 -3.78
CA GLY A 155 -15.32 6.42 -2.97
C GLY A 155 -16.19 5.37 -3.66
N GLY A 156 -16.54 5.58 -4.92
CA GLY A 156 -17.31 4.62 -5.73
C GLY A 156 -16.55 3.32 -6.00
N PHE A 157 -15.23 3.38 -6.20
CA PHE A 157 -14.38 2.20 -6.28
C PHE A 157 -14.43 1.40 -4.97
N MET A 158 -14.26 2.05 -3.82
CA MET A 158 -14.27 1.39 -2.52
C MET A 158 -15.65 0.83 -2.15
N GLU A 159 -16.76 1.46 -2.58
CA GLU A 159 -18.10 0.88 -2.44
C GLU A 159 -18.23 -0.44 -3.20
N LYS A 160 -17.76 -0.48 -4.46
CA LYS A 160 -17.70 -1.74 -5.22
C LYS A 160 -16.82 -2.79 -4.53
N GLN A 161 -15.73 -2.37 -3.85
CA GLN A 161 -14.91 -3.30 -3.06
C GLN A 161 -15.66 -3.85 -1.86
N ARG A 162 -16.41 -3.02 -1.12
CA ARG A 162 -17.24 -3.46 0.00
C ARG A 162 -18.27 -4.49 -0.44
N GLU A 163 -18.96 -4.25 -1.54
CA GLU A 163 -19.93 -5.21 -2.11
C GLU A 163 -19.28 -6.53 -2.52
N LYS A 164 -18.11 -6.50 -3.16
CA LYS A 164 -17.36 -7.74 -3.47
C LYS A 164 -16.92 -8.49 -2.22
N ALA A 165 -16.57 -7.79 -1.14
CA ALA A 165 -16.13 -8.40 0.11
C ALA A 165 -17.28 -9.17 0.79
N LYS A 166 -18.49 -8.58 0.82
CA LYS A 166 -19.72 -9.23 1.31
C LYS A 166 -20.01 -10.55 0.58
N ASN A 167 -19.76 -10.57 -0.73
CA ASN A 167 -20.02 -11.72 -1.61
C ASN A 167 -18.88 -12.76 -1.67
N THR A 168 -17.81 -12.59 -0.89
CA THR A 168 -16.72 -13.57 -0.85
C THR A 168 -17.16 -14.79 -0.01
N LYS A 169 -17.15 -15.99 -0.60
CA LYS A 169 -17.55 -17.23 0.10
C LYS A 169 -16.66 -17.49 1.33
N PRO A 170 -17.18 -18.12 2.40
CA PRO A 170 -16.32 -18.57 3.49
C PRO A 170 -15.30 -19.54 2.92
N VAL A 171 -14.04 -19.42 3.35
CA VAL A 171 -13.07 -20.48 3.09
C VAL A 171 -13.62 -21.72 3.79
N GLU A 172 -13.93 -22.77 3.04
CA GLU A 172 -14.27 -24.06 3.63
C GLU A 172 -13.10 -24.46 4.54
N ARG A 173 -13.39 -24.69 5.82
CA ARG A 173 -12.38 -25.22 6.73
C ARG A 173 -12.06 -26.64 6.25
N PHE A 174 -10.84 -26.84 5.79
CA PHE A 174 -10.28 -28.19 5.60
C PHE A 174 -10.17 -28.88 6.96
#